data_AF-A0A0F8G904-F1
#
_entry.id   AF-A0A0F8G904-F1
#
_cell.length_a   1.000
_cell.length_b   1.000
_cell.length_c   1.000
_cell.angle_alpha   90.00
_cell.angle_beta   90.00
_cell.angle_gamma   90.00
#
_symmetry.space_group_name_H-M   'P 1'
#
loop_
_entity.id
_entity.type
_entity.pdbx_description
1 polymer ?
#
loop_
_entity_poly.entity_id
_entity_poly.type
_entity_poly.pdbx_seq_one_letter_code
_entity_poly.pdbx_strand_id
1 'polypeptide(L)'
;MGKVCILSVGINKYLHLPKELHLNFCANDAKIVYDKYSQYPCEYKELLLDETATRANILNKLEDIKKVSRDEDYFIFSFAGHGFTSAEGEINSTNTFICTHDFQNGYTHTTIRLSEIKEAINYIKASSKFIIFDSCHSGGAIRRDFPLLNLREINVNKILELLGENAGTCIITACDSGEVAAEKSDLEHGIFTYNLVECLQRASMPDSYLIPYKNLYSMILEAVRESTENAQNPKIYCSNDDFKILALPPSVQETKKELKLDTTIIPTAEISKASEYYVSEDLKEFERTVIQLIQEDRFIEIDKLLKDEISKIFVKLSKPEISLNAAPRDAIPYYESCREYLKPLLILTRYILEYYDPEYVTNNLKYILRFEEITRNKSGTVAIIEIPMIIISEIIINIIGLAYKTRNYSILKSLLNTSVNNSGIQSRIIFDTRIWHPYLFNHNVVNYITYLFPKDVEKDLFSALDLQYLVEVVFLFDCYSKSLEYPNTCYPIFLIYENYDAPKQITSRLLSEDQDLINCIKEVFSINDVNYFLKLVLKRLSELSDWSSSSLHGHGYYLNPIIKTIEEHLSN
;
A
#
# COMPACT_ATOMS: atom_id res chain seq x y z
N MET A 1 5.67 9.77 -34.30
CA MET A 1 6.67 9.15 -33.40
C MET A 1 6.84 7.72 -33.87
N GLY A 2 8.08 7.20 -33.94
CA GLY A 2 8.32 5.77 -34.16
C GLY A 2 7.93 4.93 -32.95
N LYS A 3 8.35 3.67 -32.93
CA LYS A 3 7.99 2.74 -31.86
C LYS A 3 8.93 2.89 -30.67
N VAL A 4 8.52 2.35 -29.52
CA VAL A 4 9.36 2.29 -28.31
C VAL A 4 10.31 1.10 -28.38
N CYS A 5 11.58 1.33 -28.02
CA CYS A 5 12.54 0.28 -27.68
C CYS A 5 12.87 0.43 -26.19
N ILE A 6 12.47 -0.52 -25.35
CA ILE A 6 12.71 -0.45 -23.90
C ILE A 6 13.55 -1.61 -23.39
N LEU A 7 14.57 -1.28 -22.59
CA LEU A 7 15.27 -2.22 -21.73
C LEU A 7 15.22 -1.68 -20.30
N SER A 8 14.56 -2.40 -19.41
CA SER A 8 14.52 -2.07 -17.99
C SER A 8 15.19 -3.16 -17.15
N VAL A 9 16.03 -2.74 -16.21
CA VAL A 9 16.90 -3.60 -15.42
C VAL A 9 16.77 -3.24 -13.95
N GLY A 10 16.40 -4.20 -13.10
CA GLY A 10 16.21 -4.00 -11.67
C GLY A 10 16.85 -5.11 -10.85
N ILE A 11 17.73 -4.75 -9.91
CA ILE A 11 18.53 -5.74 -9.17
C ILE A 11 18.41 -5.51 -7.67
N ASN A 12 17.64 -6.38 -7.02
CA ASN A 12 17.55 -6.47 -5.57
C ASN A 12 18.65 -7.40 -5.04
N LYS A 13 18.79 -8.57 -5.67
CA LYS A 13 19.66 -9.65 -5.18
C LYS A 13 20.94 -9.73 -5.99
N TYR A 14 22.07 -9.75 -5.30
CA TYR A 14 23.39 -9.95 -5.89
C TYR A 14 23.95 -11.30 -5.44
N LEU A 15 24.29 -12.15 -6.41
CA LEU A 15 24.66 -13.56 -6.23
C LEU A 15 25.80 -13.77 -5.23
N HIS A 16 26.80 -12.89 -5.26
CA HIS A 16 28.01 -13.01 -4.45
C HIS A 16 28.12 -11.93 -3.36
N LEU A 17 27.06 -11.15 -3.11
CA LEU A 17 27.03 -10.21 -1.99
C LEU A 17 26.30 -10.79 -0.77
N PRO A 18 26.73 -10.41 0.45
CA PRO A 18 25.95 -10.61 1.66
C PRO A 18 24.54 -10.03 1.53
N LYS A 19 23.58 -10.63 2.23
CA LYS A 19 22.16 -10.25 2.16
C LYS A 19 21.91 -8.82 2.65
N GLU A 20 22.77 -8.30 3.53
CA GLU A 20 22.71 -6.96 4.08
C GLU A 20 22.98 -5.88 3.03
N LEU A 21 23.58 -6.27 1.90
CA LEU A 21 23.83 -5.43 0.73
C LEU A 21 22.84 -5.71 -0.40
N HIS A 22 21.75 -6.44 -0.15
CA HIS A 22 20.66 -6.57 -1.11
C HIS A 22 19.75 -5.34 -1.00
N LEU A 23 19.14 -4.96 -2.12
CA LEU A 23 18.17 -3.87 -2.20
C LEU A 23 16.75 -4.42 -2.17
N ASN A 24 15.76 -3.59 -1.86
CA ASN A 24 14.39 -4.09 -1.66
C ASN A 24 13.47 -3.81 -2.84
N PHE A 25 13.67 -2.71 -3.56
CA PHE A 25 12.65 -2.21 -4.51
C PHE A 25 13.13 -1.96 -5.94
N CYS A 26 14.43 -2.10 -6.24
CA CYS A 26 14.96 -1.93 -7.59
C CYS A 26 14.28 -2.83 -8.63
N ALA A 27 13.91 -4.06 -8.27
CA ALA A 27 13.16 -4.93 -9.17
C ALA A 27 11.76 -4.38 -9.50
N ASN A 28 11.08 -3.80 -8.50
CA ASN A 28 9.77 -3.17 -8.67
C ASN A 28 9.89 -1.88 -9.49
N ASP A 29 10.91 -1.06 -9.23
CA ASP A 29 11.21 0.18 -9.95
C ASP A 29 11.44 -0.06 -11.45
N ALA A 30 12.21 -1.08 -11.80
CA ALA A 30 12.39 -1.48 -13.19
C ALA A 30 11.06 -1.97 -13.81
N LYS A 31 10.33 -2.82 -13.08
CA LYS A 31 9.07 -3.39 -13.56
C LYS A 31 8.03 -2.31 -13.88
N ILE A 32 7.84 -1.30 -13.02
CA ILE A 32 6.84 -0.25 -13.26
C ILE A 32 7.19 0.58 -14.50
N VAL A 33 8.47 0.92 -14.71
CA VAL A 33 8.90 1.64 -15.91
C VAL A 33 8.66 0.79 -17.17
N TYR A 34 9.01 -0.50 -17.11
CA TYR A 34 8.77 -1.45 -18.19
C TYR A 34 7.29 -1.58 -18.53
N ASP A 35 6.43 -1.83 -17.53
CA ASP A 35 5.00 -2.06 -17.73
C ASP A 35 4.32 -0.84 -18.34
N LYS A 36 4.68 0.38 -17.88
CA LYS A 36 4.07 1.62 -18.35
C LYS A 36 4.47 1.97 -19.78
N TYR A 37 5.75 1.86 -20.13
CA TYR A 37 6.20 2.16 -21.50
C TYR A 37 5.85 1.04 -22.49
N SER A 38 5.69 -0.20 -22.03
CA SER A 38 5.24 -1.33 -22.85
C SER A 38 3.81 -1.18 -23.39
N GLN A 39 3.06 -0.18 -22.92
CA GLN A 39 1.74 0.18 -23.44
C GLN A 39 1.81 0.91 -24.78
N TYR A 40 2.95 1.53 -25.12
CA TYR A 40 3.17 2.07 -26.45
C TYR A 40 3.45 0.93 -27.46
N PRO A 41 3.20 1.16 -28.76
CA PRO A 41 3.71 0.27 -29.80
C PRO A 41 5.23 0.13 -29.67
N CYS A 42 5.68 -1.08 -29.32
CA CYS A 42 7.09 -1.38 -29.13
C CYS A 42 7.67 -2.10 -30.36
N GLU A 43 8.89 -1.71 -30.77
CA GLU A 43 9.72 -2.51 -31.69
C GLU A 43 10.53 -3.53 -30.87
N TYR A 44 10.91 -3.16 -29.64
CA TYR A 44 11.62 -4.04 -28.72
C TYR A 44 11.23 -3.74 -27.28
N LYS A 45 11.08 -4.77 -26.45
CA LYS A 45 10.86 -4.62 -25.01
C LYS A 45 11.49 -5.78 -24.25
N GLU A 46 12.25 -5.47 -23.21
CA GLU A 46 12.85 -6.47 -22.32
C GLU A 46 12.88 -5.96 -20.88
N LEU A 47 12.59 -6.87 -19.95
CA LEU A 47 12.69 -6.67 -18.51
C LEU A 47 13.66 -7.70 -17.92
N LEU A 48 14.73 -7.23 -17.28
CA LEU A 48 15.71 -8.08 -16.60
C LEU A 48 15.68 -7.80 -15.09
N LEU A 49 15.25 -8.79 -14.32
CA LEU A 49 15.15 -8.72 -12.85
C LEU A 49 16.09 -9.73 -12.19
N ASP A 50 16.71 -9.33 -11.08
CA ASP A 50 17.52 -10.20 -10.20
C ASP A 50 18.38 -11.19 -11.01
N GLU A 51 18.12 -12.49 -10.92
CA GLU A 51 18.91 -13.57 -11.49
C GLU A 51 19.07 -13.48 -13.03
N THR A 52 18.15 -12.77 -13.70
CA THR A 52 18.20 -12.55 -15.16
C THR A 52 19.02 -11.32 -15.55
N ALA A 53 19.29 -10.40 -14.62
CA ALA A 53 20.06 -9.17 -14.82
C ALA A 53 21.58 -9.39 -14.72
N THR A 54 22.08 -10.39 -15.42
CA THR A 54 23.52 -10.68 -15.54
C THR A 54 24.19 -9.73 -16.53
N ARG A 55 25.52 -9.54 -16.40
CA ARG A 55 26.30 -8.74 -17.35
C ARG A 55 26.08 -9.19 -18.80
N ALA A 56 26.13 -10.51 -19.03
CA ALA A 56 25.94 -11.08 -20.35
C ALA A 56 24.56 -10.76 -20.94
N ASN A 57 23.50 -10.92 -20.14
CA ASN A 57 22.14 -10.65 -20.61
C ASN A 57 21.93 -9.18 -20.95
N ILE A 58 22.33 -8.26 -20.07
CA ILE A 58 22.13 -6.82 -20.29
C ILE A 58 22.83 -6.37 -21.59
N LEU A 59 24.09 -6.77 -21.81
CA LEU A 59 24.83 -6.41 -23.02
C LEU A 59 24.26 -7.05 -24.29
N ASN A 60 23.83 -8.32 -24.22
CA ASN A 60 23.20 -8.99 -25.35
C ASN A 60 21.90 -8.27 -25.76
N LYS A 61 21.09 -7.83 -24.80
CA LYS A 61 19.83 -7.12 -25.07
C LYS A 61 20.06 -5.75 -25.67
N LEU A 62 21.08 -5.02 -25.22
CA LEU A 62 21.50 -3.77 -25.85
C LEU A 62 21.94 -3.98 -27.32
N GLU A 63 22.68 -5.05 -27.61
CA GLU A 63 23.08 -5.39 -28.98
C GLU A 63 21.89 -5.84 -29.85
N ASP A 64 20.89 -6.52 -29.28
CA ASP A 64 19.67 -6.86 -29.99
C ASP A 64 18.83 -5.61 -30.33
N ILE A 65 18.70 -4.66 -29.41
CA ILE A 65 18.02 -3.37 -29.65
C ILE A 65 18.71 -2.60 -30.77
N LYS A 66 20.05 -2.54 -30.76
CA LYS A 66 20.83 -1.90 -31.82
C LYS A 66 20.52 -2.47 -33.21
N LYS A 67 20.29 -3.78 -33.34
CA LYS A 67 19.96 -4.42 -34.63
C LYS A 67 18.58 -4.05 -35.16
N VAL A 68 17.60 -3.86 -34.27
CA VAL A 68 16.19 -3.65 -34.65
C VAL A 68 15.76 -2.18 -34.65
N SER A 69 16.39 -1.33 -33.83
CA SER A 69 16.05 0.09 -33.71
C SER A 69 16.22 0.86 -35.03
N ARG A 70 15.36 1.86 -35.22
CA ARG A 70 15.32 2.76 -36.38
C ARG A 70 15.42 4.22 -35.94
N ASP A 71 15.69 5.12 -36.87
CA ASP A 71 15.93 6.53 -36.57
C ASP A 71 14.70 7.21 -35.94
N GLU A 72 13.50 6.82 -36.37
CA GLU A 72 12.23 7.37 -35.87
C GLU A 72 11.83 6.87 -34.46
N ASP A 73 12.46 5.81 -33.95
CA ASP A 73 12.10 5.17 -32.68
C ASP A 73 12.49 5.99 -31.45
N TYR A 74 11.91 5.62 -30.32
CA TYR A 74 12.21 6.19 -29.00
C TYR A 74 12.82 5.11 -28.09
N PHE A 75 14.08 5.29 -27.69
CA PHE A 75 14.78 4.33 -26.84
C PHE A 75 14.69 4.72 -25.37
N ILE A 76 14.44 3.72 -24.52
CA ILE A 76 14.35 3.89 -23.06
C ILE A 76 15.24 2.84 -22.40
N PHE A 77 16.19 3.32 -21.60
CA PHE A 77 16.99 2.46 -20.72
C PHE A 77 16.72 2.85 -19.28
N SER A 78 16.27 1.90 -18.47
CA SER A 78 16.05 2.11 -17.04
C SER A 78 16.91 1.12 -16.26
N PHE A 79 17.69 1.64 -15.31
CA PHE A 79 18.51 0.84 -14.41
C PHE A 79 18.26 1.25 -12.97
N ALA A 80 17.83 0.29 -12.16
CA ALA A 80 17.73 0.40 -10.71
C ALA A 80 18.62 -0.66 -10.05
N GLY A 81 19.57 -0.21 -9.21
CA GLY A 81 20.51 -1.14 -8.59
C GLY A 81 21.79 -0.47 -8.09
N HIS A 82 22.81 -1.28 -7.86
CA HIS A 82 24.08 -0.82 -7.32
C HIS A 82 25.03 -0.28 -8.39
N GLY A 83 25.89 0.68 -8.04
CA GLY A 83 26.96 1.22 -8.86
C GLY A 83 28.08 1.86 -8.03
N PHE A 84 29.26 1.96 -8.63
CA PHE A 84 30.45 2.51 -7.98
C PHE A 84 31.46 3.06 -9.00
N THR A 85 32.43 3.83 -8.50
CA THR A 85 33.60 4.27 -9.27
C THR A 85 34.86 3.66 -8.64
N SER A 86 35.81 3.18 -9.45
CA SER A 86 37.11 2.72 -8.95
C SER A 86 37.88 3.89 -8.30
N ALA A 87 38.60 3.64 -7.21
CA ALA A 87 39.40 4.70 -6.59
C ALA A 87 40.72 5.00 -7.31
N GLU A 88 41.04 4.28 -8.38
CA GLU A 88 42.22 4.58 -9.21
C GLU A 88 41.89 5.63 -10.28
N GLY A 89 42.70 6.69 -10.31
CA GLY A 89 42.63 7.75 -11.32
C GLY A 89 41.51 8.78 -11.12
N GLU A 90 41.35 9.62 -12.14
CA GLU A 90 40.26 10.60 -12.24
C GLU A 90 38.94 9.92 -12.61
N ILE A 91 37.82 10.42 -12.09
CA ILE A 91 36.49 9.85 -12.38
C ILE A 91 36.15 10.05 -13.85
N ASN A 92 35.89 8.95 -14.56
CA ASN A 92 35.53 8.92 -15.97
C ASN A 92 34.64 7.71 -16.31
N SER A 93 34.25 7.56 -17.58
CA SER A 93 33.33 6.50 -18.03
C SER A 93 33.97 5.10 -18.04
N THR A 94 35.30 5.00 -18.00
CA THR A 94 36.03 3.73 -18.04
C THR A 94 36.31 3.16 -16.65
N ASN A 95 36.17 3.97 -15.59
CA ASN A 95 36.34 3.56 -14.20
C ASN A 95 35.08 3.74 -13.34
N THR A 96 33.91 3.94 -13.96
CA THR A 96 32.60 3.96 -13.29
C THR A 96 31.74 2.81 -13.81
N PHE A 97 31.09 2.09 -12.90
CA PHE A 97 30.46 0.80 -13.14
C PHE A 97 29.07 0.72 -12.54
N ILE A 98 28.18 0.00 -13.21
CA ILE A 98 26.98 -0.59 -12.59
C ILE A 98 27.22 -2.04 -12.22
N CYS A 99 26.67 -2.45 -11.09
CA CYS A 99 26.71 -3.83 -10.60
C CYS A 99 25.61 -4.64 -11.27
N THR A 100 25.95 -5.84 -11.71
CA THR A 100 25.00 -6.82 -12.25
C THR A 100 24.73 -7.90 -11.20
N HIS A 101 23.74 -8.77 -11.42
CA HIS A 101 23.41 -9.81 -10.45
C HIS A 101 24.60 -10.71 -10.09
N ASP A 102 25.43 -11.02 -11.07
CA ASP A 102 26.64 -11.84 -10.97
C ASP A 102 27.86 -11.07 -10.42
N PHE A 103 27.68 -9.85 -9.90
CA PHE A 103 28.75 -9.03 -9.34
C PHE A 103 29.54 -9.76 -8.24
N GLN A 104 30.88 -9.76 -8.38
CA GLN A 104 31.81 -10.37 -7.43
C GLN A 104 33.16 -9.64 -7.36
N ASN A 105 34.04 -10.12 -6.48
CA ASN A 105 35.43 -9.67 -6.39
C ASN A 105 36.19 -9.98 -7.70
N GLY A 106 37.00 -9.04 -8.21
CA GLY A 106 37.47 -9.07 -9.61
C GLY A 106 36.43 -8.55 -10.61
N TYR A 107 35.68 -7.53 -10.19
CA TYR A 107 34.43 -7.01 -10.75
C TYR A 107 34.42 -6.63 -12.23
N THR A 108 35.56 -6.49 -12.90
CA THR A 108 35.66 -6.00 -14.29
C THR A 108 34.90 -6.87 -15.29
N HIS A 109 34.72 -8.16 -15.01
CA HIS A 109 34.00 -9.11 -15.85
C HIS A 109 32.54 -9.37 -15.43
N THR A 110 32.12 -8.80 -14.30
CA THR A 110 30.78 -8.99 -13.69
C THR A 110 30.14 -7.65 -13.33
N THR A 111 30.55 -6.60 -14.02
CA THR A 111 29.98 -5.25 -13.98
C THR A 111 29.96 -4.70 -15.38
N ILE A 112 29.22 -3.63 -15.60
CA ILE A 112 29.20 -2.92 -16.88
C ILE A 112 29.76 -1.52 -16.65
N ARG A 113 30.78 -1.14 -17.42
CA ARG A 113 31.30 0.22 -17.40
C ARG A 113 30.29 1.18 -18.00
N LEU A 114 30.24 2.41 -17.50
CA LEU A 114 29.45 3.46 -18.14
C LEU A 114 29.91 3.75 -19.57
N SER A 115 31.18 3.51 -19.91
CA SER A 115 31.68 3.57 -21.29
C SER A 115 31.06 2.51 -22.20
N GLU A 116 30.84 1.30 -21.71
CA GLU A 116 30.15 0.23 -22.47
C GLU A 116 28.67 0.59 -22.68
N ILE A 117 28.02 1.19 -21.67
CA ILE A 117 26.65 1.72 -21.81
C ILE A 117 26.63 2.89 -22.80
N LYS A 118 27.57 3.85 -22.68
CA LYS A 118 27.69 5.00 -23.59
C LYS A 118 27.82 4.53 -25.05
N GLU A 119 28.69 3.56 -25.28
CA GLU A 119 28.95 2.97 -26.59
C GLU A 119 27.70 2.27 -27.13
N ALA A 120 27.05 1.43 -26.32
CA ALA A 120 25.81 0.79 -26.71
C ALA A 120 24.71 1.81 -27.08
N ILE A 121 24.51 2.83 -26.24
CA ILE A 121 23.55 3.93 -26.49
C ILE A 121 23.88 4.66 -27.80
N ASN A 122 25.16 4.92 -28.08
CA ASN A 122 25.58 5.59 -29.31
C ASN A 122 25.26 4.80 -30.59
N TYR A 123 25.30 3.48 -30.52
CA TYR A 123 24.99 2.63 -31.67
C TYR A 123 23.50 2.32 -31.83
N ILE A 124 22.67 2.65 -30.84
CA ILE A 124 21.21 2.57 -30.98
C ILE A 124 20.74 3.71 -31.89
N LYS A 125 20.01 3.36 -32.96
CA LYS A 125 19.64 4.30 -34.04
C LYS A 125 18.57 5.31 -33.63
N ALA A 126 17.75 4.99 -32.62
CA ALA A 126 16.67 5.85 -32.13
C ALA A 126 17.15 7.31 -31.94
N SER A 127 16.47 8.26 -32.58
CA SER A 127 16.83 9.68 -32.52
C SER A 127 16.59 10.31 -31.15
N SER A 128 15.72 9.70 -30.33
CA SER A 128 15.45 10.13 -28.96
C SER A 128 15.71 8.98 -28.00
N LYS A 129 16.53 9.23 -26.99
CA LYS A 129 16.99 8.24 -26.00
C LYS A 129 16.79 8.81 -24.61
N PHE A 130 15.96 8.17 -23.80
CA PHE A 130 15.71 8.56 -22.41
C PHE A 130 16.29 7.52 -21.45
N ILE A 131 17.20 7.96 -20.59
CA ILE A 131 17.98 7.10 -19.72
C ILE A 131 17.65 7.43 -18.27
N ILE A 132 17.20 6.43 -17.52
CA ILE A 132 16.76 6.56 -16.13
C ILE A 132 17.72 5.76 -15.26
N PHE A 133 18.43 6.45 -14.36
CA PHE A 133 19.40 5.85 -13.45
C PHE A 133 18.97 6.03 -11.99
N ASP A 134 18.47 4.95 -11.39
CA ASP A 134 18.14 4.86 -9.96
C ASP A 134 19.20 4.02 -9.23
N SER A 135 20.41 4.55 -9.12
CA SER A 135 21.59 3.77 -8.67
C SER A 135 22.47 4.43 -7.63
N CYS A 136 21.91 5.28 -6.77
CA CYS A 136 22.69 6.00 -5.77
C CYS A 136 23.01 5.20 -4.48
N HIS A 137 22.44 4.00 -4.31
CA HIS A 137 22.38 3.34 -3.00
C HIS A 137 23.69 2.66 -2.52
N SER A 138 24.79 2.74 -3.26
CA SER A 138 25.79 1.63 -3.28
C SER A 138 27.23 1.98 -3.00
N GLY A 139 27.70 3.16 -3.41
CA GLY A 139 29.12 3.46 -3.35
C GLY A 139 29.65 3.40 -1.92
N GLY A 140 28.91 3.93 -0.96
CA GLY A 140 29.27 3.92 0.46
C GLY A 140 29.11 2.57 1.16
N ALA A 141 28.04 1.82 0.85
CA ALA A 141 27.74 0.52 1.49
C ALA A 141 28.68 -0.59 0.99
N ILE A 142 28.87 -0.72 -0.33
CA ILE A 142 29.81 -1.68 -0.92
C ILE A 142 31.25 -1.35 -0.50
N ARG A 143 31.62 -0.06 -0.40
CA ARG A 143 32.94 0.37 0.09
C ARG A 143 33.21 -0.03 1.53
N ARG A 144 32.19 -0.02 2.40
CA ARG A 144 32.32 -0.37 3.82
C ARG A 144 32.62 -1.87 4.00
N ASP A 145 31.93 -2.72 3.27
CA ASP A 145 31.99 -4.17 3.46
C ASP A 145 33.01 -4.86 2.53
N PHE A 146 33.48 -4.18 1.48
CA PHE A 146 34.60 -4.59 0.64
C PHE A 146 35.76 -3.57 0.62
N PRO A 147 36.41 -3.31 1.78
CA PRO A 147 37.45 -2.28 1.91
C PRO A 147 38.70 -2.54 1.03
N LEU A 148 38.91 -3.80 0.61
CA LEU A 148 40.00 -4.20 -0.29
C LEU A 148 39.79 -3.77 -1.75
N LEU A 149 38.57 -3.41 -2.16
CA LEU A 149 38.25 -3.03 -3.55
C LEU A 149 38.59 -1.58 -3.88
N ASN A 150 38.95 -0.75 -2.88
CA ASN A 150 39.29 0.67 -3.03
C ASN A 150 38.32 1.39 -3.99
N LEU A 151 37.05 1.55 -3.57
CA LEU A 151 35.97 2.12 -4.38
C LEU A 151 35.59 3.53 -3.90
N ARG A 152 35.02 4.32 -4.81
CA ARG A 152 34.43 5.65 -4.61
C ARG A 152 32.94 5.63 -4.97
N GLU A 153 32.19 6.54 -4.38
CA GLU A 153 30.83 6.83 -4.83
C GLU A 153 30.83 7.38 -6.26
N ILE A 154 29.72 7.15 -6.97
CA ILE A 154 29.58 7.67 -8.31
C ILE A 154 29.37 9.19 -8.25
N ASN A 155 30.15 9.93 -9.03
CA ASN A 155 29.91 11.35 -9.24
C ASN A 155 28.81 11.54 -10.31
N VAL A 156 27.62 11.93 -9.87
CA VAL A 156 26.42 12.09 -10.69
C VAL A 156 26.64 13.10 -11.83
N ASN A 157 27.27 14.24 -11.52
CA ASN A 157 27.55 15.25 -12.54
C ASN A 157 28.43 14.70 -13.67
N LYS A 158 29.38 13.82 -13.33
CA LYS A 158 30.21 13.15 -14.33
C LYS A 158 29.43 12.09 -15.12
N ILE A 159 28.49 11.35 -14.52
CA ILE A 159 27.59 10.45 -15.27
C ILE A 159 26.83 11.25 -16.35
N LEU A 160 26.22 12.35 -15.92
CA LEU A 160 25.38 13.19 -16.77
C LEU A 160 26.17 13.76 -17.94
N GLU A 161 27.37 14.28 -17.69
CA GLU A 161 28.29 14.75 -18.73
C GLU A 161 28.67 13.60 -19.68
N LEU A 162 29.15 12.48 -19.14
CA LEU A 162 29.71 11.38 -19.94
C LEU A 162 28.68 10.71 -20.84
N LEU A 163 27.49 10.42 -20.32
CA LEU A 163 26.45 9.73 -21.07
C LEU A 163 25.58 10.71 -21.88
N GLY A 164 25.46 11.96 -21.42
CA GLY A 164 24.59 12.97 -22.01
C GLY A 164 25.12 13.62 -23.28
N GLU A 165 26.44 13.59 -23.52
CA GLU A 165 27.07 14.08 -24.77
C GLU A 165 26.53 13.39 -26.04
N ASN A 166 25.93 12.22 -25.89
CA ASN A 166 25.38 11.46 -27.00
C ASN A 166 24.17 12.18 -27.62
N ALA A 167 24.21 12.43 -28.93
CA ALA A 167 23.15 13.15 -29.63
C ALA A 167 21.77 12.49 -29.42
N GLY A 168 20.78 13.32 -29.12
CA GLY A 168 19.42 12.87 -28.87
C GLY A 168 19.24 12.09 -27.58
N THR A 169 20.13 12.28 -26.59
CA THR A 169 20.04 11.62 -25.29
C THR A 169 19.59 12.59 -24.21
N CYS A 170 18.72 12.12 -23.32
CA CYS A 170 18.43 12.76 -22.04
C CYS A 170 18.50 11.75 -20.91
N ILE A 171 19.08 12.17 -19.78
CA ILE A 171 19.43 11.32 -18.66
C ILE A 171 18.93 11.94 -17.39
N ILE A 172 18.21 11.16 -16.60
CA ILE A 172 17.77 11.54 -15.27
C ILE A 172 18.32 10.56 -14.24
N THR A 173 18.75 11.09 -13.11
CA THR A 173 19.31 10.34 -11.98
C THR A 173 18.52 10.62 -10.71
N ALA A 174 18.45 9.63 -9.83
CA ALA A 174 17.61 9.70 -8.64
C ALA A 174 18.05 10.75 -7.61
N CYS A 175 19.34 11.06 -7.48
CA CYS A 175 19.88 11.90 -6.41
C CYS A 175 21.12 12.69 -6.88
N ASP A 176 21.59 13.68 -6.09
CA ASP A 176 22.88 14.35 -6.32
C ASP A 176 24.06 13.55 -5.73
N SER A 177 25.29 13.94 -6.08
CA SER A 177 26.51 13.32 -5.56
C SER A 177 26.58 13.46 -4.04
N GLY A 178 26.68 12.34 -3.31
CA GLY A 178 26.73 12.31 -1.85
C GLY A 178 25.37 12.25 -1.15
N GLU A 179 24.28 12.16 -1.91
CA GLU A 179 22.93 11.90 -1.39
C GLU A 179 22.58 10.41 -1.50
N VAL A 180 21.65 9.98 -0.67
CA VAL A 180 21.13 8.60 -0.71
C VAL A 180 19.77 8.64 -1.37
N ALA A 181 19.59 7.85 -2.43
CA ALA A 181 18.26 7.61 -2.98
C ALA A 181 17.47 6.80 -1.95
N ALA A 182 16.40 7.36 -1.41
CA ALA A 182 15.67 6.73 -0.33
C ALA A 182 14.68 5.69 -0.87
N GLU A 183 14.74 4.48 -0.31
CA GLU A 183 13.70 3.46 -0.45
C GLU A 183 12.64 3.67 0.63
N LYS A 184 11.35 3.55 0.26
CA LYS A 184 10.25 3.59 1.24
C LYS A 184 9.45 2.30 1.15
N SER A 185 9.49 1.49 2.21
CA SER A 185 8.77 0.22 2.30
C SER A 185 7.28 0.34 1.97
N ASP A 186 6.66 1.46 2.36
CA ASP A 186 5.25 1.72 2.10
C ASP A 186 4.93 1.93 0.63
N LEU A 187 5.90 2.33 -0.21
CA LEU A 187 5.66 2.57 -1.64
C LEU A 187 5.94 1.33 -2.49
N GLU A 188 6.59 0.31 -1.92
CA GLU A 188 7.16 -0.83 -2.65
C GLU A 188 8.06 -0.44 -3.84
N HIS A 189 8.54 0.80 -3.83
CA HIS A 189 9.29 1.49 -4.88
C HIS A 189 10.30 2.47 -4.26
N GLY A 190 11.37 2.78 -4.98
CA GLY A 190 12.22 3.93 -4.68
C GLY A 190 11.43 5.24 -4.80
N ILE A 191 11.67 6.19 -3.90
CA ILE A 191 10.91 7.46 -3.87
C ILE A 191 11.06 8.24 -5.18
N PHE A 192 12.23 8.16 -5.82
CA PHE A 192 12.45 8.75 -7.14
C PHE A 192 11.61 8.09 -8.22
N THR A 193 11.71 6.77 -8.38
CA THR A 193 10.99 6.06 -9.46
C THR A 193 9.48 6.20 -9.32
N TYR A 194 8.94 6.15 -8.09
CA TYR A 194 7.53 6.42 -7.82
C TYR A 194 7.10 7.81 -8.35
N ASN A 195 7.79 8.87 -7.93
CA ASN A 195 7.44 10.23 -8.33
C ASN A 195 7.70 10.50 -9.82
N LEU A 196 8.74 9.89 -10.40
CA LEU A 196 9.02 9.95 -11.84
C LEU A 196 7.83 9.44 -12.66
N VAL A 197 7.32 8.24 -12.32
CA VAL A 197 6.19 7.63 -13.01
C VAL A 197 4.92 8.48 -12.86
N GLU A 198 4.64 8.95 -11.63
CA GLU A 198 3.50 9.83 -11.36
C GLU A 198 3.54 11.12 -12.20
N CYS A 199 4.70 11.80 -12.22
CA CYS A 199 4.87 13.03 -13.01
C CYS A 199 4.74 12.76 -14.52
N LEU A 200 5.33 11.67 -15.03
CA LEU A 200 5.23 11.27 -16.43
C LEU A 200 3.78 10.98 -16.87
N GLN A 201 2.96 10.41 -15.99
CA GLN A 201 1.55 10.16 -16.25
C GLN A 201 0.75 11.45 -16.21
N ARG A 202 0.92 12.28 -15.17
CA ARG A 202 0.21 13.57 -15.01
C ARG A 202 0.48 14.55 -16.13
N ALA A 203 1.70 14.52 -16.66
CA ALA A 203 2.11 15.46 -17.68
C ALA A 203 1.64 15.03 -19.09
N SER A 204 1.01 13.86 -19.24
CA SER A 204 0.42 13.41 -20.51
C SER A 204 -0.80 14.24 -20.90
N MET A 205 -0.82 14.74 -22.14
CA MET A 205 -1.94 15.48 -22.72
C MET A 205 -2.58 14.67 -23.87
N PRO A 206 -3.92 14.73 -24.08
CA PRO A 206 -4.63 13.95 -25.10
C PRO A 206 -4.04 14.05 -26.52
N ASP A 207 -3.47 15.21 -26.87
CA ASP A 207 -2.96 15.50 -28.20
C ASP A 207 -1.41 15.58 -28.26
N SER A 208 -0.70 15.39 -27.13
CA SER A 208 0.77 15.42 -27.11
C SER A 208 1.36 14.63 -25.95
N TYR A 209 1.99 13.50 -26.29
CA TYR A 209 2.77 12.67 -25.37
C TYR A 209 4.23 13.10 -25.26
N LEU A 210 4.67 14.10 -26.03
CA LEU A 210 6.05 14.60 -25.99
C LEU A 210 6.11 15.90 -25.20
N ILE A 211 6.79 15.86 -24.07
CA ILE A 211 6.81 16.92 -23.07
C ILE A 211 8.19 17.56 -23.02
N PRO A 212 8.32 18.90 -23.07
CA PRO A 212 9.60 19.56 -22.84
C PRO A 212 10.23 19.09 -21.53
N TYR A 213 11.48 18.60 -21.59
CA TYR A 213 12.11 17.96 -20.42
C TYR A 213 12.17 18.88 -19.19
N LYS A 214 12.33 20.20 -19.41
CA LYS A 214 12.42 21.21 -18.33
C LYS A 214 11.14 21.27 -17.50
N ASN A 215 9.97 21.13 -18.14
CA ASN A 215 8.69 21.15 -17.44
C ASN A 215 8.55 19.91 -16.57
N LEU A 216 8.82 18.74 -17.16
CA LEU A 216 8.74 17.47 -16.44
C LEU A 216 9.77 17.40 -15.30
N TYR A 217 10.99 17.88 -15.52
CA TYR A 217 12.03 17.91 -14.50
C TYR A 217 11.63 18.75 -13.28
N SER A 218 11.03 19.94 -13.49
CA SER A 218 10.54 20.76 -12.39
C SER A 218 9.51 20.03 -11.54
N MET A 219 8.56 19.32 -12.18
CA MET A 219 7.55 18.51 -11.48
C MET A 219 8.18 17.38 -10.67
N ILE A 220 9.13 16.65 -11.26
CA ILE A 220 9.81 15.53 -10.60
C ILE A 220 10.64 16.05 -9.41
N LEU A 221 11.38 17.14 -9.61
CA LEU A 221 12.24 17.71 -8.57
C LEU A 221 11.42 18.19 -7.36
N GLU A 222 10.29 18.86 -7.60
CA GLU A 222 9.37 19.30 -6.55
C GLU A 222 8.80 18.09 -5.79
N ALA A 223 8.21 17.13 -6.49
CA ALA A 223 7.58 15.95 -5.88
C ALA A 223 8.57 15.09 -5.07
N VAL A 224 9.79 14.90 -5.57
CA VAL A 224 10.83 14.14 -4.84
C VAL A 224 11.32 14.91 -3.62
N ARG A 225 11.53 16.24 -3.71
CA ARG A 225 11.94 17.04 -2.56
C ARG A 225 10.87 17.08 -1.47
N GLU A 226 9.61 17.23 -1.86
CA GLU A 226 8.47 17.14 -0.92
C GLU A 226 8.43 15.77 -0.23
N SER A 227 8.56 14.69 -1.01
CA SER A 227 8.51 13.32 -0.50
C SER A 227 9.67 12.94 0.41
N THR A 228 10.80 13.66 0.32
CA THR A 228 12.06 13.35 1.04
C THR A 228 12.50 14.47 2.00
N GLU A 229 11.68 15.50 2.21
CA GLU A 229 12.06 16.68 2.99
C GLU A 229 13.39 17.32 2.53
N ASN A 230 13.61 17.36 1.20
CA ASN A 230 14.84 17.82 0.52
C ASN A 230 16.08 16.94 0.69
N ALA A 231 15.95 15.73 1.23
CA ALA A 231 17.08 14.80 1.38
C ALA A 231 17.55 14.17 0.04
N GLN A 232 16.71 14.23 -1.00
CA GLN A 232 17.02 13.70 -2.32
C GLN A 232 16.74 14.74 -3.42
N ASN A 233 17.72 14.96 -4.29
CA ASN A 233 17.68 15.95 -5.35
C ASN A 233 17.97 15.31 -6.72
N PRO A 234 16.93 14.88 -7.47
CA PRO A 234 17.12 14.35 -8.82
C PRO A 234 17.87 15.33 -9.72
N LYS A 235 18.69 14.80 -10.62
CA LYS A 235 19.40 15.60 -11.63
C LYS A 235 19.08 15.11 -13.03
N ILE A 236 18.91 16.05 -13.94
CA ILE A 236 18.69 15.78 -15.35
C ILE A 236 19.73 16.48 -16.22
N TYR A 237 20.12 15.84 -17.32
CA TYR A 237 20.88 16.43 -18.40
C TYR A 237 20.34 15.94 -19.73
N CYS A 238 20.13 16.84 -20.68
CA CYS A 238 19.82 16.45 -22.06
C CYS A 238 20.84 17.08 -23.03
N SER A 239 21.16 16.34 -24.09
CA SER A 239 22.07 16.74 -25.18
C SER A 239 21.64 18.00 -25.93
N ASN A 240 20.37 18.40 -25.84
CA ASN A 240 19.85 19.63 -26.43
C ASN A 240 18.72 20.23 -25.58
N ASP A 241 18.53 21.54 -25.70
CA ASP A 241 17.57 22.32 -24.90
C ASP A 241 16.09 22.07 -25.25
N ASP A 242 15.83 21.54 -26.45
CA ASP A 242 14.49 21.27 -26.96
C ASP A 242 14.06 19.80 -26.79
N PHE A 243 14.83 19.02 -26.02
CA PHE A 243 14.58 17.60 -25.84
C PHE A 243 13.18 17.38 -25.26
N LYS A 244 12.47 16.40 -25.83
CA LYS A 244 11.13 16.03 -25.37
C LYS A 244 11.14 14.62 -24.79
N ILE A 245 10.64 14.51 -23.57
CA ILE A 245 10.44 13.24 -22.89
C ILE A 245 9.09 12.68 -23.33
N LEU A 246 9.09 11.39 -23.68
CA LEU A 246 7.87 10.65 -23.91
C LEU A 246 7.18 10.45 -22.56
N ALA A 247 6.06 11.14 -22.37
CA ALA A 247 5.10 10.92 -21.30
C ALA A 247 4.71 9.45 -21.24
N LEU A 248 4.17 9.02 -20.10
CA LEU A 248 3.46 7.75 -20.08
C LEU A 248 2.07 7.97 -20.68
N PRO A 249 1.45 6.97 -21.31
CA PRO A 249 0.06 7.12 -21.73
C PRO A 249 -0.74 7.52 -20.48
N PRO A 250 -1.75 8.41 -20.60
CA PRO A 250 -2.69 8.57 -19.51
C PRO A 250 -3.20 7.15 -19.29
N SER A 251 -3.14 6.70 -18.03
CA SER A 251 -3.41 5.32 -17.64
C SER A 251 -4.43 4.76 -18.61
N VAL A 252 -4.01 3.87 -19.53
CA VAL A 252 -4.98 3.11 -20.30
C VAL A 252 -5.87 2.62 -19.22
N GLN A 253 -7.14 2.98 -19.28
CA GLN A 253 -8.13 2.19 -18.62
C GLN A 253 -7.85 0.79 -19.18
N GLU A 254 -7.00 -0.01 -18.48
CA GLU A 254 -7.43 -1.34 -18.08
C GLU A 254 -8.90 -1.12 -17.88
N THR A 255 -9.70 -1.79 -18.69
CA THR A 255 -11.13 -1.72 -18.57
C THR A 255 -11.40 -2.07 -17.12
N LYS A 256 -11.41 -1.02 -16.26
CA LYS A 256 -12.14 -0.85 -15.05
C LYS A 256 -13.44 -1.38 -15.53
N LYS A 257 -13.68 -2.64 -15.16
CA LYS A 257 -14.92 -3.35 -15.33
C LYS A 257 -15.98 -2.27 -15.27
N GLU A 258 -16.51 -1.89 -16.45
CA GLU A 258 -17.09 -0.57 -16.72
C GLU A 258 -17.69 -0.05 -15.43
N LEU A 259 -16.98 0.86 -14.75
CA LEU A 259 -17.33 1.25 -13.39
C LEU A 259 -18.62 2.00 -13.58
N LYS A 260 -19.74 1.27 -13.45
CA LYS A 260 -21.07 1.83 -13.45
C LYS A 260 -21.10 2.69 -12.21
N LEU A 261 -20.68 3.94 -12.35
CA LEU A 261 -21.14 4.98 -11.46
C LEU A 261 -22.65 4.89 -11.52
N ASP A 262 -23.26 4.58 -10.38
CA ASP A 262 -24.65 4.90 -10.22
C ASP A 262 -24.75 6.41 -10.03
N THR A 263 -24.74 7.14 -11.14
CA THR A 263 -24.92 8.60 -11.18
C THR A 263 -26.31 9.02 -10.72
N THR A 264 -27.20 8.08 -10.34
CA THR A 264 -28.48 8.41 -9.70
C THR A 264 -28.35 8.65 -8.19
N ILE A 265 -27.20 8.31 -7.58
CA ILE A 265 -26.93 8.53 -6.16
C ILE A 265 -25.91 9.66 -5.99
N ILE A 266 -26.32 10.86 -6.39
CA ILE A 266 -25.64 12.09 -5.96
C ILE A 266 -26.10 12.36 -4.51
N PRO A 267 -25.20 12.69 -3.57
CA PRO A 267 -25.62 13.14 -2.25
C PRO A 267 -26.48 14.40 -2.38
N THR A 268 -27.80 14.26 -2.31
CA THR A 268 -28.73 15.39 -2.29
C THR A 268 -28.69 16.06 -0.92
N ALA A 269 -29.17 17.30 -0.84
CA ALA A 269 -29.29 18.06 0.41
C ALA A 269 -30.12 17.34 1.51
N GLU A 270 -30.83 16.26 1.19
CA GLU A 270 -31.50 15.40 2.18
C GLU A 270 -30.52 14.52 2.98
N ILE A 271 -29.33 14.19 2.47
CA ILE A 271 -28.31 13.41 3.20
C ILE A 271 -27.67 14.24 4.32
N SER A 272 -27.58 15.57 4.13
CA SER A 272 -27.16 16.53 5.17
C SER A 272 -28.08 16.52 6.40
N LYS A 273 -29.29 15.93 6.33
CA LYS A 273 -30.18 15.77 7.47
C LYS A 273 -29.88 14.51 8.32
N ALA A 274 -29.13 13.54 7.79
CA ALA A 274 -28.71 12.36 8.56
C ALA A 274 -27.60 12.68 9.59
N SER A 275 -26.95 13.84 9.47
CA SER A 275 -25.93 14.35 10.39
C SER A 275 -26.43 15.52 11.25
N GLU A 276 -27.74 15.58 11.51
CA GLU A 276 -28.26 16.46 12.55
C GLU A 276 -27.82 15.90 13.93
N TYR A 277 -26.77 16.54 14.47
CA TYR A 277 -26.40 16.74 15.88
C TYR A 277 -25.11 16.08 16.41
N TYR A 278 -24.34 16.91 17.15
CA TYR A 278 -23.00 16.75 17.78
C TYR A 278 -21.76 16.63 16.89
N VAL A 279 -21.86 16.99 15.61
CA VAL A 279 -20.70 17.27 14.75
C VAL A 279 -20.31 18.75 14.87
N SER A 280 -19.04 19.07 15.16
CA SER A 280 -18.56 20.46 15.20
C SER A 280 -18.78 21.15 13.86
N GLU A 281 -18.89 22.49 13.83
CA GLU A 281 -19.09 23.19 12.55
C GLU A 281 -17.93 22.96 11.58
N ASP A 282 -16.72 22.78 12.11
CA ASP A 282 -15.52 22.40 11.33
C ASP A 282 -15.68 21.05 10.62
N LEU A 283 -16.25 20.05 11.29
CA LEU A 283 -16.47 18.74 10.70
C LEU A 283 -17.60 18.75 9.67
N LYS A 284 -18.63 19.58 9.85
CA LYS A 284 -19.67 19.78 8.83
C LYS A 284 -19.09 20.43 7.59
N GLU A 285 -18.20 21.41 7.75
CA GLU A 285 -17.52 22.05 6.63
C GLU A 285 -16.57 21.09 5.91
N PHE A 286 -15.87 20.25 6.67
CA PHE A 286 -15.08 19.16 6.12
C PHE A 286 -15.94 18.19 5.30
N GLU A 287 -17.07 17.75 5.84
CA GLU A 287 -18.02 16.87 5.15
C GLU A 287 -18.53 17.50 3.85
N ARG A 288 -18.94 18.79 3.87
CA ARG A 288 -19.32 19.54 2.66
C ARG A 288 -18.20 19.57 1.63
N THR A 289 -16.96 19.75 2.07
CA THR A 289 -15.78 19.73 1.19
C THR A 289 -15.62 18.36 0.53
N VAL A 290 -15.71 17.27 1.31
CA VAL A 290 -15.62 15.90 0.77
C VAL A 290 -16.72 15.63 -0.25
N ILE A 291 -17.96 16.01 0.06
CA ILE A 291 -19.10 15.89 -0.86
C ILE A 291 -18.83 16.64 -2.15
N GLN A 292 -18.36 17.90 -2.06
CA GLN A 292 -18.04 18.71 -3.23
C GLN A 292 -16.94 18.05 -4.09
N LEU A 293 -15.86 17.58 -3.47
CA LEU A 293 -14.77 16.92 -4.20
C LEU A 293 -15.23 15.66 -4.93
N ILE A 294 -16.13 14.88 -4.32
CA ILE A 294 -16.74 13.70 -4.95
C ILE A 294 -17.66 14.11 -6.10
N GLN A 295 -18.50 15.14 -5.92
CA GLN A 295 -19.39 15.66 -6.96
C GLN A 295 -18.63 16.25 -8.16
N GLU A 296 -17.45 16.80 -7.92
CA GLU A 296 -16.58 17.40 -8.95
C GLU A 296 -15.58 16.40 -9.55
N ASP A 297 -15.62 15.11 -9.18
CA ASP A 297 -14.67 14.09 -9.64
C ASP A 297 -13.18 14.46 -9.38
N ARG A 298 -12.90 15.13 -8.26
CA ARG A 298 -11.56 15.65 -7.91
C ARG A 298 -10.70 14.61 -7.19
N PHE A 299 -10.30 13.60 -7.96
CA PHE A 299 -9.66 12.38 -7.46
C PHE A 299 -8.32 12.60 -6.75
N ILE A 300 -7.49 13.53 -7.26
CA ILE A 300 -6.17 13.83 -6.69
C ILE A 300 -6.33 14.49 -5.32
N GLU A 301 -7.33 15.35 -5.19
CA GLU A 301 -7.63 16.06 -3.96
C GLU A 301 -8.24 15.15 -2.91
N ILE A 302 -9.08 14.20 -3.29
CA ILE A 302 -9.60 13.17 -2.36
C ILE A 302 -8.47 12.31 -1.81
N ASP A 303 -7.55 11.82 -2.67
CA ASP A 303 -6.40 11.02 -2.24
C ASP A 303 -5.43 11.83 -1.36
N LYS A 304 -5.16 13.08 -1.73
CA LYS A 304 -4.35 14.00 -0.92
C LYS A 304 -5.01 14.23 0.44
N LEU A 305 -6.30 14.52 0.47
CA LEU A 305 -7.05 14.75 1.71
C LEU A 305 -7.01 13.51 2.61
N LEU A 306 -7.18 12.32 2.03
CA LEU A 306 -7.06 11.05 2.77
C LEU A 306 -5.70 10.88 3.42
N LYS A 307 -4.63 11.09 2.66
CA LYS A 307 -3.24 10.99 3.15
C LYS A 307 -2.91 12.06 4.18
N ASP A 308 -3.45 13.27 4.01
CA ASP A 308 -3.28 14.38 4.95
C ASP A 308 -3.96 14.05 6.29
N GLU A 309 -5.20 13.54 6.29
CA GLU A 309 -5.89 13.14 7.53
C GLU A 309 -5.19 11.97 8.24
N ILE A 310 -4.74 10.95 7.49
CA ILE A 310 -3.93 9.84 8.03
C ILE A 310 -2.63 10.39 8.67
N SER A 311 -1.99 11.36 8.03
CA SER A 311 -0.74 11.96 8.52
C SER A 311 -0.97 12.75 9.81
N LYS A 312 -2.08 13.51 9.91
CA LYS A 312 -2.42 14.27 11.12
C LYS A 312 -2.58 13.36 12.34
N ILE A 313 -3.35 12.28 12.21
CA ILE A 313 -3.55 11.33 13.30
C ILE A 313 -2.26 10.56 13.64
N PHE A 314 -1.46 10.17 12.63
CA PHE A 314 -0.15 9.54 12.84
C PHE A 314 0.77 10.43 13.68
N VAL A 315 0.84 11.72 13.36
CA VAL A 315 1.65 12.71 14.10
C VAL A 315 1.15 12.85 15.54
N LYS A 316 -0.17 12.92 15.76
CA LYS A 316 -0.77 13.00 17.11
C LYS A 316 -0.46 11.76 17.96
N LEU A 317 -0.50 10.58 17.36
CA LEU A 317 -0.17 9.31 18.01
C LEU A 317 1.33 9.14 18.27
N SER A 318 2.18 9.68 17.40
CA SER A 318 3.64 9.57 17.51
C SER A 318 4.23 10.42 18.64
N LYS A 319 3.52 11.48 19.05
CA LYS A 319 3.96 12.43 20.09
C LYS A 319 2.90 12.54 21.20
N PRO A 320 2.77 11.52 22.07
CA PRO A 320 1.76 11.53 23.12
C PRO A 320 2.00 12.65 24.13
N GLU A 321 0.95 13.43 24.43
CA GLU A 321 0.94 14.50 25.44
C GLU A 321 0.65 13.96 26.86
N ILE A 322 1.03 12.70 27.10
CA ILE A 322 0.80 11.99 28.36
C ILE A 322 2.02 11.12 28.69
N SER A 323 2.31 10.98 29.99
CA SER A 323 3.39 10.12 30.48
C SER A 323 3.14 8.66 30.12
N LEU A 324 4.12 7.97 29.53
CA LEU A 324 4.04 6.53 29.19
C LEU A 324 3.74 5.60 30.38
N ASN A 325 3.89 6.09 31.61
CA ASN A 325 3.61 5.36 32.85
C ASN A 325 2.27 5.75 33.48
N ALA A 326 1.45 6.60 32.85
CA ALA A 326 0.16 7.00 33.42
C ALA A 326 -0.78 5.80 33.57
N ALA A 327 -1.72 5.88 34.51
CA ALA A 327 -2.71 4.83 34.68
C ALA A 327 -3.72 4.85 33.52
N PRO A 328 -4.38 3.72 33.19
CA PRO A 328 -5.35 3.65 32.09
C PRO A 328 -6.42 4.75 32.12
N ARG A 329 -7.01 5.01 33.29
CA ARG A 329 -8.02 6.07 33.46
C ARG A 329 -7.51 7.47 33.10
N ASP A 330 -6.22 7.73 33.28
CA ASP A 330 -5.60 9.03 33.02
C ASP A 330 -5.29 9.20 31.52
N ALA A 331 -5.31 8.10 30.75
CA ALA A 331 -5.10 8.08 29.30
C ALA A 331 -6.39 8.33 28.49
N ILE A 332 -7.56 8.22 29.13
CA ILE A 332 -8.87 8.46 28.50
C ILE A 332 -8.94 9.85 27.83
N PRO A 333 -8.55 10.96 28.48
CA PRO A 333 -8.60 12.28 27.83
C PRO A 333 -7.69 12.40 26.60
N TYR A 334 -6.50 11.77 26.62
CA TYR A 334 -5.60 11.75 25.48
C TYR A 334 -6.18 10.92 24.33
N TYR A 335 -6.76 9.77 24.65
CA TYR A 335 -7.48 8.94 23.69
C TYR A 335 -8.65 9.70 23.02
N GLU A 336 -9.50 10.37 23.80
CA GLU A 336 -10.57 11.24 23.24
C GLU A 336 -10.01 12.34 22.34
N SER A 337 -8.91 12.97 22.75
CA SER A 337 -8.23 13.95 21.91
C SER A 337 -7.73 13.35 20.58
N CYS A 338 -7.31 12.08 20.57
CA CYS A 338 -6.93 11.39 19.33
C CYS A 338 -8.16 11.07 18.46
N ARG A 339 -9.30 10.72 19.07
CA ARG A 339 -10.56 10.48 18.34
C ARG A 339 -11.04 11.70 17.58
N GLU A 340 -10.76 12.92 18.03
CA GLU A 340 -11.09 14.13 17.25
C GLU A 340 -10.37 14.18 15.89
N TYR A 341 -9.14 13.67 15.79
CA TYR A 341 -8.40 13.55 14.52
C TYR A 341 -8.87 12.37 13.66
N LEU A 342 -9.59 11.42 14.26
CA LEU A 342 -10.14 10.26 13.58
C LEU A 342 -11.44 10.60 12.85
N LYS A 343 -12.26 11.51 13.39
CA LYS A 343 -13.58 11.87 12.82
C LYS A 343 -13.53 12.29 11.33
N PRO A 344 -12.63 13.18 10.88
CA PRO A 344 -12.53 13.52 9.45
C PRO A 344 -12.20 12.32 8.57
N LEU A 345 -11.30 11.44 9.04
CA LEU A 345 -10.92 10.23 8.31
C LEU A 345 -12.10 9.25 8.17
N LEU A 346 -12.95 9.15 9.19
CA LEU A 346 -14.16 8.32 9.15
C LEU A 346 -15.20 8.87 8.18
N ILE A 347 -15.43 10.19 8.18
CA ILE A 347 -16.28 10.85 7.18
C ILE A 347 -15.76 10.49 5.79
N LEU A 348 -14.47 10.74 5.54
CA LEU A 348 -13.88 10.55 4.23
C LEU A 348 -13.94 9.07 3.77
N THR A 349 -13.56 8.13 4.62
CA THR A 349 -13.63 6.68 4.29
C THR A 349 -15.06 6.22 4.07
N ARG A 350 -16.04 6.69 4.85
CA ARG A 350 -17.45 6.41 4.61
C ARG A 350 -17.91 6.89 3.25
N TYR A 351 -17.66 8.15 2.92
CA TYR A 351 -18.04 8.70 1.62
C TYR A 351 -17.31 8.01 0.47
N ILE A 352 -16.05 7.62 0.66
CA ILE A 352 -15.31 6.85 -0.33
C ILE A 352 -15.98 5.47 -0.58
N LEU A 353 -16.38 4.77 0.48
CA LEU A 353 -16.98 3.43 0.39
C LEU A 353 -18.43 3.45 -0.13
N GLU A 354 -19.23 4.44 0.29
CA GLU A 354 -20.66 4.53 -0.04
C GLU A 354 -20.90 5.18 -1.42
N TYR A 355 -20.05 6.12 -1.84
CA TYR A 355 -20.35 7.00 -2.98
C TYR A 355 -19.19 7.21 -3.97
N TYR A 356 -18.02 6.61 -3.72
CA TYR A 356 -16.85 6.77 -4.60
C TYR A 356 -16.28 5.40 -5.03
N ASP A 357 -15.00 5.34 -5.38
CA ASP A 357 -14.25 4.14 -5.70
C ASP A 357 -13.69 3.51 -4.40
N PRO A 358 -14.28 2.40 -3.93
CA PRO A 358 -13.93 1.80 -2.66
C PRO A 358 -12.50 1.22 -2.63
N GLU A 359 -11.90 0.94 -3.80
CA GLU A 359 -10.53 0.43 -3.90
C GLU A 359 -9.49 1.41 -3.33
N TYR A 360 -9.81 2.71 -3.25
CA TYR A 360 -8.95 3.70 -2.61
C TYR A 360 -8.69 3.42 -1.14
N VAL A 361 -9.69 2.89 -0.41
CA VAL A 361 -9.52 2.52 1.00
C VAL A 361 -8.54 1.36 1.11
N THR A 362 -8.64 0.36 0.23
CA THR A 362 -7.72 -0.78 0.22
C THR A 362 -6.31 -0.40 -0.22
N ASN A 363 -6.17 0.47 -1.22
CA ASN A 363 -4.86 0.94 -1.73
C ASN A 363 -4.09 1.75 -0.69
N ASN A 364 -4.82 2.46 0.18
CA ASN A 364 -4.25 3.27 1.25
C ASN A 364 -4.22 2.57 2.61
N LEU A 365 -4.69 1.32 2.70
CA LEU A 365 -4.77 0.56 3.95
C LEU A 365 -3.42 0.47 4.65
N LYS A 366 -2.32 0.27 3.89
CA LYS A 366 -0.96 0.25 4.43
C LYS A 366 -0.63 1.48 5.27
N TYR A 367 -1.07 2.68 4.89
CA TYR A 367 -0.82 3.90 5.66
C TYR A 367 -1.58 3.93 6.99
N ILE A 368 -2.80 3.37 7.01
CA ILE A 368 -3.59 3.20 8.24
C ILE A 368 -2.88 2.19 9.17
N LEU A 369 -2.35 1.10 8.61
CA LEU A 369 -1.69 0.05 9.39
C LEU A 369 -0.35 0.48 9.99
N ARG A 370 0.33 1.48 9.42
CA ARG A 370 1.59 2.03 9.96
C ARG A 370 1.49 2.49 11.41
N PHE A 371 0.30 2.72 11.95
CA PHE A 371 0.18 3.15 13.34
C PHE A 371 0.64 2.03 14.29
N GLU A 372 0.69 0.76 13.83
CA GLU A 372 1.28 -0.34 14.57
C GLU A 372 2.77 -0.09 14.88
N GLU A 373 3.49 0.56 13.95
CA GLU A 373 4.92 0.86 14.08
C GLU A 373 5.20 1.79 15.25
N ILE A 374 4.24 2.66 15.58
CA ILE A 374 4.32 3.59 16.72
C ILE A 374 4.46 2.81 18.03
N THR A 375 3.92 1.59 18.10
CA THR A 375 3.91 0.75 19.30
C THR A 375 5.12 -0.19 19.39
N ARG A 376 5.84 -0.38 18.27
CA ARG A 376 6.93 -1.36 18.15
C ARG A 376 8.05 -1.04 19.16
N ASN A 377 8.47 -2.07 19.91
CA ASN A 377 9.56 -2.00 20.91
C ASN A 377 9.32 -1.03 22.09
N LYS A 378 8.08 -0.57 22.32
CA LYS A 378 7.75 0.23 23.50
C LYS A 378 7.36 -0.66 24.68
N SER A 379 7.78 -0.27 25.88
CA SER A 379 7.44 -0.92 27.15
C SER A 379 6.94 0.13 28.16
N GLY A 380 5.86 -0.14 28.90
CA GLY A 380 5.20 0.85 29.77
C GLY A 380 3.79 0.38 30.18
N THR A 381 2.97 1.26 30.76
CA THR A 381 1.58 0.91 31.06
C THR A 381 0.85 0.61 29.76
N VAL A 382 0.23 -0.58 29.69
CA VAL A 382 -0.42 -1.12 28.47
C VAL A 382 -1.41 -0.12 27.84
N ALA A 383 -2.08 0.68 28.65
CA ALA A 383 -3.11 1.60 28.18
C ALA A 383 -2.65 2.74 27.25
N ILE A 384 -1.38 3.17 27.26
CA ILE A 384 -0.90 4.25 26.36
C ILE A 384 -0.23 3.69 25.12
N ILE A 385 0.54 2.61 25.28
CA ILE A 385 1.20 1.93 24.16
C ILE A 385 0.16 1.36 23.20
N GLU A 386 -1.01 0.98 23.68
CA GLU A 386 -2.07 0.42 22.86
C GLU A 386 -3.00 1.48 22.22
N ILE A 387 -2.95 2.77 22.58
CA ILE A 387 -3.84 3.79 21.98
C ILE A 387 -3.74 3.84 20.44
N PRO A 388 -2.55 3.80 19.83
CA PRO A 388 -2.45 3.68 18.38
C PRO A 388 -3.18 2.44 17.83
N MET A 389 -3.12 1.29 18.52
CA MET A 389 -3.84 0.08 18.14
C MET A 389 -5.35 0.26 18.29
N ILE A 390 -5.83 0.94 19.34
CA ILE A 390 -7.25 1.24 19.54
C ILE A 390 -7.79 2.09 18.38
N ILE A 391 -7.05 3.13 17.98
CA ILE A 391 -7.41 3.99 16.86
C ILE A 391 -7.42 3.21 15.53
N ILE A 392 -6.43 2.35 15.28
CA ILE A 392 -6.44 1.44 14.11
C ILE A 392 -7.71 0.59 14.14
N SER A 393 -8.03 0.02 15.30
CA SER A 393 -9.16 -0.89 15.48
C SER A 393 -10.47 -0.18 15.12
N GLU A 394 -10.66 1.03 15.62
CA GLU A 394 -11.82 1.86 15.29
C GLU A 394 -11.96 2.10 13.78
N ILE A 395 -10.88 2.44 13.08
CA ILE A 395 -10.89 2.64 11.61
C ILE A 395 -11.26 1.34 10.90
N ILE A 396 -10.59 0.24 11.23
CA ILE A 396 -10.77 -1.06 10.57
C ILE A 396 -12.17 -1.60 10.80
N ILE A 397 -12.69 -1.49 12.02
CA ILE A 397 -14.05 -1.87 12.38
C ILE A 397 -15.07 -1.11 11.54
N ASN A 398 -14.87 0.21 11.39
CA ASN A 398 -15.77 1.05 10.60
C ASN A 398 -15.77 0.63 9.13
N ILE A 399 -14.59 0.44 8.54
CA ILE A 399 -14.45 0.00 7.15
C ILE A 399 -15.09 -1.38 6.95
N ILE A 400 -14.92 -2.33 7.88
CA ILE A 400 -15.54 -3.66 7.80
C ILE A 400 -17.06 -3.56 7.84
N GLY A 401 -17.62 -2.83 8.82
CA GLY A 401 -19.07 -2.65 8.94
C GLY A 401 -19.68 -2.01 7.70
N LEU A 402 -19.05 -0.93 7.21
CA LEU A 402 -19.47 -0.23 5.99
C LEU A 402 -19.35 -1.10 4.74
N ALA A 403 -18.23 -1.81 4.56
CA ALA A 403 -18.03 -2.69 3.40
C ALA A 403 -19.05 -3.83 3.39
N TYR A 404 -19.44 -4.36 4.55
CA TYR A 404 -20.52 -5.35 4.63
C TYR A 404 -21.88 -4.73 4.27
N LYS A 405 -22.20 -3.58 4.87
CA LYS A 405 -23.43 -2.83 4.61
C LYS A 405 -23.60 -2.49 3.12
N THR A 406 -22.52 -2.05 2.46
CA THR A 406 -22.50 -1.69 1.04
C THR A 406 -22.28 -2.89 0.12
N ARG A 407 -22.20 -4.12 0.66
CA ARG A 407 -22.01 -5.38 -0.08
C ARG A 407 -20.70 -5.41 -0.87
N ASN A 408 -19.69 -4.69 -0.38
CA ASN A 408 -18.36 -4.63 -0.98
C ASN A 408 -17.46 -5.78 -0.47
N TYR A 409 -17.75 -6.99 -0.95
CA TYR A 409 -17.11 -8.23 -0.50
C TYR A 409 -15.63 -8.34 -0.92
N SER A 410 -15.17 -7.57 -1.90
CA SER A 410 -13.73 -7.51 -2.23
C SER A 410 -12.94 -6.80 -1.13
N ILE A 411 -13.49 -5.72 -0.54
CA ILE A 411 -12.85 -4.95 0.53
C ILE A 411 -12.80 -5.72 1.84
N LEU A 412 -13.95 -6.13 2.38
CA LEU A 412 -14.18 -7.56 2.52
C LEU A 412 -12.98 -8.46 2.76
N LYS A 413 -12.82 -9.32 1.76
CA LYS A 413 -11.75 -10.27 1.59
C LYS A 413 -10.37 -9.65 1.72
N SER A 414 -10.14 -8.44 1.21
CA SER A 414 -8.84 -7.77 1.27
C SER A 414 -8.42 -7.51 2.71
N LEU A 415 -9.21 -6.74 3.46
CA LEU A 415 -8.99 -6.42 4.87
C LEU A 415 -8.77 -7.67 5.71
N LEU A 416 -9.59 -8.69 5.45
CA LEU A 416 -9.63 -9.88 6.28
C LEU A 416 -8.45 -10.82 6.02
N ASN A 417 -7.81 -10.70 4.85
CA ASN A 417 -6.55 -11.38 4.52
C ASN A 417 -5.32 -10.53 4.82
N THR A 418 -5.48 -9.23 5.05
CA THR A 418 -4.39 -8.33 5.44
C THR A 418 -3.75 -8.77 6.75
N SER A 419 -2.43 -8.86 6.75
CA SER A 419 -1.63 -9.21 7.92
C SER A 419 -1.01 -7.99 8.56
N VAL A 420 -0.95 -8.00 9.89
CA VAL A 420 -0.26 -7.01 10.72
C VAL A 420 0.96 -7.67 11.36
N ASN A 421 2.04 -6.91 11.56
CA ASN A 421 3.26 -7.39 12.19
C ASN A 421 3.56 -6.56 13.43
N ASN A 422 3.22 -7.13 14.59
CA ASN A 422 3.47 -6.49 15.85
C ASN A 422 4.33 -7.37 16.74
N SER A 423 5.46 -6.81 17.16
CA SER A 423 6.47 -7.44 18.01
C SER A 423 7.05 -8.73 17.41
N GLY A 424 7.11 -8.81 16.07
CA GLY A 424 7.71 -9.94 15.34
C GLY A 424 6.75 -11.10 15.08
N ILE A 425 5.48 -10.98 15.46
CA ILE A 425 4.43 -11.98 15.18
C ILE A 425 3.54 -11.44 14.08
N GLN A 426 3.48 -12.15 12.96
CA GLN A 426 2.58 -11.86 11.86
C GLN A 426 1.27 -12.62 12.02
N SER A 427 0.15 -11.91 12.05
CA SER A 427 -1.20 -12.48 12.06
C SER A 427 -2.13 -11.68 11.16
N ARG A 428 -3.18 -12.30 10.62
CA ARG A 428 -4.24 -11.53 9.97
C ARG A 428 -4.83 -10.54 10.96
N ILE A 429 -5.20 -9.36 10.49
CA ILE A 429 -5.64 -8.25 11.33
C ILE A 429 -6.83 -8.64 12.21
N ILE A 430 -7.80 -9.39 11.66
CA ILE A 430 -8.95 -9.86 12.42
C ILE A 430 -8.59 -10.86 13.54
N PHE A 431 -7.42 -11.48 13.50
CA PHE A 431 -6.95 -12.39 14.55
C PHE A 431 -6.04 -11.73 15.57
N ASP A 432 -5.71 -10.45 15.40
CA ASP A 432 -4.92 -9.73 16.40
C ASP A 432 -5.80 -9.38 17.60
N THR A 433 -5.61 -10.09 18.71
CA THR A 433 -6.41 -9.91 19.93
C THR A 433 -6.33 -8.51 20.52
N ARG A 434 -5.27 -7.74 20.22
CA ARG A 434 -5.13 -6.36 20.69
C ARG A 434 -6.13 -5.42 20.02
N ILE A 435 -6.58 -5.77 18.81
CA ILE A 435 -7.59 -5.00 18.07
C ILE A 435 -8.96 -5.10 18.73
N TRP A 436 -9.26 -6.25 19.33
CA TRP A 436 -10.57 -6.54 19.91
C TRP A 436 -10.63 -6.33 21.42
N HIS A 437 -9.46 -6.25 22.07
CA HIS A 437 -9.37 -6.28 23.53
C HIS A 437 -8.48 -5.15 24.08
N PRO A 438 -8.97 -3.92 24.12
CA PRO A 438 -8.17 -2.82 24.66
C PRO A 438 -8.11 -2.85 26.17
N TYR A 439 -6.87 -2.81 26.64
CA TYR A 439 -6.51 -2.79 28.05
C TYR A 439 -6.96 -1.52 28.79
N LEU A 440 -7.35 -0.46 28.06
CA LEU A 440 -7.86 0.79 28.61
C LEU A 440 -9.10 0.60 29.49
N PHE A 441 -9.92 -0.42 29.19
CA PHE A 441 -11.24 -0.63 29.83
C PHE A 441 -11.24 -1.79 30.84
N ASN A 442 -10.16 -1.95 31.62
CA ASN A 442 -10.00 -2.98 32.67
C ASN A 442 -10.16 -4.42 32.16
N HIS A 443 -9.60 -4.73 31.00
CA HIS A 443 -9.78 -6.04 30.36
C HIS A 443 -11.27 -6.43 30.18
N ASN A 444 -12.14 -5.46 29.97
CA ASN A 444 -13.55 -5.70 29.71
C ASN A 444 -13.93 -5.17 28.32
N VAL A 445 -14.06 -6.09 27.36
CA VAL A 445 -14.50 -5.80 25.98
C VAL A 445 -15.89 -5.15 25.95
N VAL A 446 -16.77 -5.48 26.89
CA VAL A 446 -18.10 -4.86 27.01
C VAL A 446 -17.98 -3.39 27.34
N ASN A 447 -17.10 -3.05 28.29
CA ASN A 447 -16.83 -1.65 28.63
C ASN A 447 -16.19 -0.93 27.45
N TYR A 448 -15.29 -1.57 26.69
CA TYR A 448 -14.71 -0.98 25.49
C TYR A 448 -15.77 -0.67 24.43
N ILE A 449 -16.58 -1.67 24.07
CA ILE A 449 -17.65 -1.51 23.06
C ILE A 449 -18.67 -0.48 23.55
N THR A 450 -19.10 -0.55 24.81
CA THR A 450 -20.06 0.42 25.39
C THR A 450 -19.48 1.84 25.41
N TYR A 451 -18.16 1.96 25.55
CA TYR A 451 -17.49 3.27 25.54
C TYR A 451 -17.36 3.84 24.13
N LEU A 452 -16.94 3.02 23.17
CA LEU A 452 -16.91 3.39 21.76
C LEU A 452 -18.30 3.69 21.19
N PHE A 453 -19.30 2.95 21.68
CA PHE A 453 -20.65 2.92 21.13
C PHE A 453 -21.66 3.02 22.30
N PRO A 454 -21.77 4.20 22.95
CA PRO A 454 -22.67 4.41 24.07
C PRO A 454 -24.12 4.27 23.63
N LYS A 455 -25.01 3.69 24.45
CA LYS A 455 -26.41 3.33 24.13
C LYS A 455 -27.25 4.41 23.42
N ASP A 456 -26.86 5.68 23.50
CA ASP A 456 -27.36 6.78 22.67
C ASP A 456 -26.72 6.82 21.25
N VAL A 457 -26.47 5.63 20.65
CA VAL A 457 -25.56 5.40 19.51
C VAL A 457 -26.01 6.07 18.20
N GLU A 458 -27.24 6.56 18.11
CA GLU A 458 -27.72 7.30 16.93
C GLU A 458 -27.02 8.67 16.74
N LYS A 459 -26.08 9.04 17.62
CA LYS A 459 -25.50 10.40 17.71
C LYS A 459 -23.97 10.46 17.57
N ASP A 460 -23.27 9.34 17.41
CA ASP A 460 -21.82 9.33 17.15
C ASP A 460 -21.57 8.91 15.68
N LEU A 461 -20.48 9.41 15.08
CA LEU A 461 -19.97 8.99 13.77
C LEU A 461 -19.70 7.48 13.69
N PHE A 462 -19.56 6.86 14.86
CA PHE A 462 -19.49 5.43 15.10
C PHE A 462 -20.91 4.88 15.30
N SER A 463 -21.64 4.64 14.21
CA SER A 463 -23.05 4.26 14.29
C SER A 463 -23.27 2.84 14.84
N ALA A 464 -24.38 2.60 15.53
CA ALA A 464 -24.77 1.27 16.04
C ALA A 464 -25.01 0.26 14.92
N LEU A 465 -25.41 0.75 13.75
CA LEU A 465 -25.71 -0.10 12.61
C LEU A 465 -24.44 -0.79 12.07
N ASP A 466 -23.31 -0.07 12.08
CA ASP A 466 -22.01 -0.64 11.66
C ASP A 466 -21.53 -1.73 12.64
N LEU A 467 -21.88 -1.61 13.93
CA LEU A 467 -21.60 -2.63 14.94
C LEU A 467 -22.38 -3.92 14.69
N GLN A 468 -23.66 -3.83 14.31
CA GLN A 468 -24.46 -5.02 13.99
C GLN A 468 -23.79 -5.83 12.88
N TYR A 469 -23.32 -5.16 11.82
CA TYR A 469 -22.63 -5.79 10.71
C TYR A 469 -21.26 -6.33 11.09
N LEU A 470 -20.50 -5.61 11.93
CA LEU A 470 -19.23 -6.07 12.46
C LEU A 470 -19.37 -7.41 13.20
N VAL A 471 -20.34 -7.53 14.11
CA VAL A 471 -20.55 -8.75 14.90
C VAL A 471 -20.86 -9.93 13.98
N GLU A 472 -21.69 -9.73 12.94
CA GLU A 472 -21.95 -10.76 11.95
C GLU A 472 -20.68 -11.19 11.22
N VAL A 473 -19.95 -10.23 10.63
CA VAL A 473 -18.71 -10.52 9.87
C VAL A 473 -17.72 -11.26 10.76
N VAL A 474 -17.47 -10.75 11.96
CA VAL A 474 -16.53 -11.35 12.91
C VAL A 474 -16.93 -12.77 13.30
N PHE A 475 -18.23 -13.06 13.49
CA PHE A 475 -18.71 -14.43 13.74
C PHE A 475 -18.51 -15.35 12.54
N LEU A 476 -18.81 -14.89 11.32
CA LEU A 476 -18.60 -15.67 10.10
C LEU A 476 -17.13 -16.05 9.94
N PHE A 477 -16.23 -15.10 10.22
CA PHE A 477 -14.78 -15.32 10.19
C PHE A 477 -14.29 -16.32 11.24
N ASP A 478 -14.80 -16.23 12.46
CA ASP A 478 -14.46 -17.18 13.53
C ASP A 478 -14.87 -18.61 13.16
N CYS A 479 -16.10 -18.79 12.68
CA CYS A 479 -16.59 -20.08 12.18
C CYS A 479 -15.68 -20.65 11.09
N TYR A 480 -15.27 -19.81 10.14
CA TYR A 480 -14.37 -20.21 9.05
C TYR A 480 -12.96 -20.57 9.55
N SER A 481 -12.35 -19.71 10.37
CA SER A 481 -10.95 -19.83 10.81
C SER A 481 -10.66 -21.10 11.63
N LYS A 482 -11.59 -21.49 12.50
CA LYS A 482 -11.53 -22.71 13.33
C LYS A 482 -11.52 -24.00 12.50
N SER A 483 -11.86 -23.91 11.22
CA SER A 483 -11.89 -25.06 10.32
C SER A 483 -10.61 -25.28 9.51
N LEU A 484 -9.76 -24.26 9.34
CA LEU A 484 -8.70 -24.29 8.31
C LEU A 484 -7.28 -24.01 8.82
N GLU A 485 -7.03 -22.92 9.54
CA GLU A 485 -5.66 -22.40 9.72
C GLU A 485 -5.28 -22.03 11.15
N TYR A 486 -6.24 -21.68 12.01
CA TYR A 486 -5.96 -21.18 13.36
C TYR A 486 -6.84 -21.84 14.43
N PRO A 487 -6.69 -23.15 14.69
CA PRO A 487 -7.56 -23.89 15.62
C PRO A 487 -7.44 -23.39 17.07
N ASN A 488 -6.37 -22.66 17.42
CA ASN A 488 -6.10 -22.18 18.78
C ASN A 488 -6.31 -20.67 18.98
N THR A 489 -6.70 -19.91 17.95
CA THR A 489 -7.04 -18.50 18.15
C THR A 489 -8.44 -18.40 18.74
N CYS A 490 -8.55 -17.81 19.92
CA CYS A 490 -9.80 -17.39 20.53
C CYS A 490 -9.97 -15.90 20.27
N TYR A 491 -11.00 -15.48 19.54
CA TYR A 491 -11.96 -14.43 19.90
C TYR A 491 -12.83 -14.09 18.69
N PRO A 492 -14.15 -14.33 18.83
CA PRO A 492 -15.10 -13.27 19.21
C PRO A 492 -16.17 -13.73 20.21
N ILE A 493 -15.76 -14.52 21.21
CA ILE A 493 -16.61 -14.85 22.36
C ILE A 493 -17.22 -13.57 22.96
N PHE A 494 -16.46 -12.52 23.28
CA PHE A 494 -17.06 -11.34 23.92
C PHE A 494 -18.03 -10.52 23.06
N LEU A 495 -17.83 -10.42 21.75
CA LEU A 495 -18.74 -9.69 20.83
C LEU A 495 -20.06 -10.43 20.64
N ILE A 496 -20.03 -11.76 20.66
CA ILE A 496 -21.21 -12.63 20.53
C ILE A 496 -21.90 -12.84 21.89
N TYR A 497 -21.14 -12.82 22.99
CA TYR A 497 -21.63 -13.09 24.35
C TYR A 497 -22.59 -12.04 24.90
N GLU A 498 -22.49 -10.79 24.45
CA GLU A 498 -23.40 -9.71 24.89
C GLU A 498 -24.49 -9.40 23.86
N ASN A 499 -24.39 -9.93 22.63
CA ASN A 499 -25.36 -9.75 21.55
C ASN A 499 -25.80 -11.10 20.97
N TYR A 500 -26.61 -11.82 21.77
CA TYR A 500 -27.13 -13.17 21.49
C TYR A 500 -27.93 -13.28 20.18
N ASP A 501 -28.32 -12.16 19.58
CA ASP A 501 -29.10 -12.16 18.34
C ASP A 501 -28.25 -12.50 17.12
N ALA A 502 -26.94 -12.24 17.10
CA ALA A 502 -26.14 -12.45 15.89
C ALA A 502 -26.11 -13.91 15.39
N PRO A 503 -25.80 -14.93 16.23
CA PRO A 503 -25.87 -16.34 15.79
C PRO A 503 -27.28 -16.73 15.31
N LYS A 504 -28.32 -16.22 15.96
CA LYS A 504 -29.71 -16.49 15.61
C LYS A 504 -30.10 -15.83 14.29
N GLN A 505 -29.73 -14.57 14.07
CA GLN A 505 -29.96 -13.80 12.85
C GLN A 505 -29.25 -14.46 11.66
N ILE A 506 -27.97 -14.78 11.82
CA ILE A 506 -27.16 -15.44 10.77
C ILE A 506 -27.74 -16.81 10.43
N THR A 507 -28.08 -17.62 11.43
CA THR A 507 -28.71 -18.92 11.22
C THR A 507 -30.04 -18.77 10.47
N SER A 508 -30.90 -17.84 10.91
CA SER A 508 -32.18 -17.58 10.26
C SER A 508 -32.00 -17.17 8.80
N ARG A 509 -31.02 -16.31 8.50
CA ARG A 509 -30.72 -15.82 7.14
C ARG A 509 -30.15 -16.91 6.24
N LEU A 510 -29.26 -17.76 6.77
CA LEU A 510 -28.73 -18.91 6.02
C LEU A 510 -29.84 -19.90 5.67
N LEU A 511 -30.72 -20.22 6.63
CA LEU A 511 -31.84 -21.14 6.42
C LEU A 511 -32.91 -20.57 5.48
N SER A 512 -33.04 -19.24 5.41
CA SER A 512 -33.94 -18.56 4.46
C SER A 512 -33.29 -18.30 3.09
N GLU A 513 -32.09 -18.84 2.84
CA GLU A 513 -31.32 -18.63 1.61
C GLU A 513 -31.11 -17.13 1.28
N ASP A 514 -30.77 -16.32 2.28
CA ASP A 514 -30.45 -14.90 2.11
C ASP A 514 -29.28 -14.74 1.12
N GLN A 515 -29.59 -14.24 -0.07
CA GLN A 515 -28.62 -14.19 -1.17
C GLN A 515 -27.45 -13.25 -0.88
N ASP A 516 -27.65 -12.20 -0.08
CA ASP A 516 -26.57 -11.28 0.28
C ASP A 516 -25.56 -11.98 1.18
N LEU A 517 -26.03 -12.70 2.20
CA LEU A 517 -25.17 -13.49 3.09
C LEU A 517 -24.47 -14.64 2.34
N ILE A 518 -25.18 -15.33 1.44
CA ILE A 518 -24.60 -16.38 0.60
C ILE A 518 -23.50 -15.81 -0.30
N ASN A 519 -23.74 -14.66 -0.93
CA ASN A 519 -22.74 -13.98 -1.75
C ASN A 519 -21.54 -13.54 -0.93
N CYS A 520 -21.75 -13.00 0.28
CA CYS A 520 -20.66 -12.70 1.20
C CYS A 520 -19.82 -13.95 1.47
N ILE A 521 -20.46 -15.07 1.83
CA ILE A 521 -19.75 -16.31 2.16
C ILE A 521 -18.95 -16.83 0.97
N LYS A 522 -19.54 -16.78 -0.23
CA LYS A 522 -18.90 -17.19 -1.46
C LYS A 522 -17.72 -16.31 -1.81
N GLU A 523 -17.90 -15.00 -1.87
CA GLU A 523 -16.86 -14.08 -2.36
C GLU A 523 -15.71 -13.94 -1.34
N VAL A 524 -16.07 -13.84 -0.05
CA VAL A 524 -15.09 -13.62 1.03
C VAL A 524 -14.37 -14.92 1.41
N PHE A 525 -15.10 -16.01 1.68
CA PHE A 525 -14.54 -17.27 2.18
C PHE A 525 -14.32 -18.33 1.09
N SER A 526 -14.73 -18.08 -0.15
CA SER A 526 -14.64 -19.03 -1.27
C SER A 526 -15.41 -20.33 -1.01
N ILE A 527 -16.53 -20.26 -0.27
CA ILE A 527 -17.41 -21.39 0.03
C ILE A 527 -18.70 -21.28 -0.80
N ASN A 528 -18.92 -22.24 -1.70
CA ASN A 528 -20.09 -22.27 -2.57
C ASN A 528 -21.27 -23.07 -1.99
N ASP A 529 -21.01 -23.93 -1.00
CA ASP A 529 -22.01 -24.80 -0.39
C ASP A 529 -22.44 -24.24 0.97
N VAL A 530 -23.68 -23.77 1.05
CA VAL A 530 -24.28 -23.22 2.27
C VAL A 530 -24.38 -24.28 3.37
N ASN A 531 -24.66 -25.55 3.01
CA ASN A 531 -24.73 -26.64 3.97
C ASN A 531 -23.35 -26.97 4.55
N TYR A 532 -22.29 -26.83 3.75
CA TYR A 532 -20.93 -26.91 4.26
C TYR A 532 -20.66 -25.80 5.27
N PHE A 533 -21.05 -24.56 4.97
CA PHE A 533 -20.88 -23.45 5.91
C PHE A 533 -21.72 -23.62 7.19
N LEU A 534 -22.97 -24.09 7.09
CA LEU A 534 -23.82 -24.42 8.23
C LEU A 534 -23.20 -25.47 9.14
N LYS A 535 -22.45 -26.45 8.59
CA LYS A 535 -21.68 -27.40 9.40
C LYS A 535 -20.54 -26.74 10.17
N LEU A 536 -19.88 -25.72 9.60
CA LEU A 536 -18.87 -24.93 10.29
C LEU A 536 -19.48 -24.12 11.44
N VAL A 537 -20.63 -23.48 11.18
CA VAL A 537 -21.41 -22.76 12.20
C VAL A 537 -21.85 -23.72 13.31
N LEU A 538 -22.43 -24.87 12.96
CA LEU A 538 -22.86 -25.89 13.91
C LEU A 538 -21.71 -26.34 14.81
N LYS A 539 -20.58 -26.73 14.21
CA LYS A 539 -19.37 -27.13 14.94
C LYS A 539 -18.96 -26.04 15.94
N ARG A 540 -18.95 -24.79 15.49
CA ARG A 540 -18.54 -23.66 16.33
C ARG A 540 -19.52 -23.39 17.47
N LEU A 541 -20.82 -23.44 17.20
CA LEU A 541 -21.85 -23.26 18.23
C LEU A 541 -21.82 -24.37 19.28
N SER A 542 -21.58 -25.63 18.88
CA SER A 542 -21.41 -26.74 19.82
C SER A 542 -20.19 -26.52 20.74
N GLU A 543 -19.04 -26.13 20.19
CA GLU A 543 -17.85 -25.81 20.99
C GLU A 543 -18.11 -24.68 22.00
N LEU A 544 -18.84 -23.64 21.58
CA LEU A 544 -19.23 -22.53 22.45
C LEU A 544 -20.21 -22.97 23.55
N SER A 545 -21.17 -23.83 23.21
CA SER A 545 -22.14 -24.39 24.17
C SER A 545 -21.42 -25.23 25.23
N ASP A 546 -20.50 -26.12 24.81
CA ASP A 546 -19.69 -26.94 25.72
C ASP A 546 -18.81 -26.08 26.64
N TRP A 547 -18.12 -25.08 26.10
CA TRP A 547 -17.31 -24.15 26.89
C TRP A 547 -18.16 -23.39 27.92
N SER A 548 -19.34 -22.90 27.52
CA SER A 548 -20.25 -22.18 28.41
C SER A 548 -20.83 -23.06 29.53
N SER A 549 -21.00 -24.36 29.29
CA SER A 549 -21.47 -25.32 30.29
C SER A 549 -20.39 -25.66 31.34
N SER A 550 -19.12 -25.56 30.95
CA SER A 550 -17.95 -25.78 31.82
C SER A 550 -17.52 -24.55 32.62
N SER A 551 -17.95 -23.35 32.20
CA SER A 551 -17.68 -22.07 32.85
C SER A 551 -18.87 -21.64 33.72
N LEU A 552 -18.61 -20.84 34.77
CA LEU A 552 -19.62 -20.34 35.74
C LEU A 552 -20.76 -19.48 35.13
N HIS A 553 -20.86 -19.37 33.80
CA HIS A 553 -21.69 -18.39 33.10
C HIS A 553 -23.02 -18.97 32.58
N GLY A 554 -23.22 -20.30 32.55
CA GLY A 554 -24.56 -20.91 32.42
C GLY A 554 -25.34 -20.64 31.11
N HIS A 555 -24.67 -20.27 30.02
CA HIS A 555 -25.31 -19.76 28.80
C HIS A 555 -25.53 -20.77 27.66
N GLY A 556 -25.10 -22.03 27.78
CA GLY A 556 -25.27 -23.06 26.74
C GLY A 556 -26.75 -23.30 26.37
N TYR A 557 -27.65 -22.95 27.29
CA TYR A 557 -29.10 -22.98 27.07
C TYR A 557 -29.56 -22.13 25.88
N TYR A 558 -28.90 -21.00 25.57
CA TYR A 558 -29.31 -20.10 24.47
C TYR A 558 -28.88 -20.59 23.09
N LEU A 559 -27.78 -21.34 23.00
CA LEU A 559 -27.27 -21.85 21.72
C LEU A 559 -27.94 -23.16 21.32
N ASN A 560 -28.37 -23.98 22.28
CA ASN A 560 -28.99 -25.29 22.03
C ASN A 560 -30.19 -25.24 21.06
N PRO A 561 -31.13 -24.28 21.15
CA PRO A 561 -32.20 -24.15 20.15
C PRO A 561 -31.69 -23.88 18.74
N ILE A 562 -30.65 -23.05 18.60
CA ILE A 562 -30.05 -22.70 17.31
C ILE A 562 -29.35 -23.93 16.71
N ILE A 563 -28.55 -24.62 17.51
CA ILE A 563 -27.86 -25.87 17.16
C ILE A 563 -28.87 -26.89 16.63
N LYS A 564 -29.93 -27.17 17.40
CA LYS A 564 -30.97 -28.13 17.01
C LYS A 564 -31.64 -27.76 15.69
N THR A 565 -31.91 -26.46 15.46
CA THR A 565 -32.51 -25.98 14.21
C THR A 565 -31.60 -26.28 13.01
N ILE A 566 -30.29 -26.08 13.15
CA ILE A 566 -29.32 -26.38 12.09
C ILE A 566 -29.21 -27.90 11.85
N GLU A 567 -29.18 -28.70 12.91
CA GLU A 567 -29.14 -30.17 12.82
C GLU A 567 -30.37 -30.74 12.09
N GLU A 568 -31.57 -30.25 12.41
CA GLU A 568 -32.81 -30.64 11.75
C GLU A 568 -32.80 -30.27 10.27
N HIS A 569 -32.30 -29.08 9.91
CA HIS A 569 -32.19 -28.67 8.51
C HIS A 569 -31.19 -29.55 7.73
N LEU A 570 -30.01 -29.81 8.29
CA LEU A 570 -28.97 -30.62 7.63
C LEU A 570 -29.31 -32.11 7.51
N SER A 571 -30.30 -32.59 8.26
CA SER A 571 -30.76 -33.99 8.26
C SER A 571 -31.91 -34.26 7.27
N ASN A 572 -32.61 -33.21 6.84
CA ASN A 572 -33.65 -33.26 5.81
C ASN A 572 -33.04 -33.04 4.42
#